data_AF-A0AAU4GBJ4-F1
#
_entry.id   AF-A0AAU4GBJ4-F1
#
_cell.length_a   1.000
_cell.length_b   1.000
_cell.length_c   1.000
_cell.angle_alpha   90.00
_cell.angle_beta   90.00
_cell.angle_gamma   90.00
#
_symmetry.space_group_name_H-M   'P 1'
#
loop_
_entity.id
_entity.type
_entity.pdbx_description
1 polymer ?
#
loop_
_entity_poly.entity_id
_entity_poly.type
_entity_poly.pdbx_seq_one_letter_code
_entity_poly.pdbx_strand_id
1 'polypeptide(L)'
;MADYSLRYTPASFRKCSPWMVFLSCLVGISAMAGYALDAAFVNAFGFASALIGFLVAAAVTLPRTLVIAFAITRRHVDIGLLTRGSGFGYLGSTLTSLVYATYMLIFLAYEGAIMAQAVTALTGLGLRLSYVVVSAVMIPLTLYGMTFGSKFQAWTWPLWIALIGLAIGTATVRRARSPLRRPGPALPRGGGHRRLGGLKGS
;
A
#
# COMPACT_ATOMS: atom_id res chain seq x y z
N MET A 1 8.70 -23.12 29.07
CA MET A 1 8.68 -21.89 28.25
C MET A 1 7.66 -20.94 28.86
N ALA A 2 8.06 -19.75 29.30
CA ALA A 2 7.11 -18.76 29.74
C ALA A 2 6.36 -18.21 28.53
N ASP A 3 5.03 -18.29 28.56
CA ASP A 3 4.17 -17.74 27.51
C ASP A 3 4.08 -16.22 27.67
N TYR A 4 4.89 -15.52 26.86
CA TYR A 4 4.94 -14.06 26.82
C TYR A 4 3.87 -13.46 25.91
N SER A 5 3.02 -14.27 25.27
CA SER A 5 1.93 -13.76 24.42
C SER A 5 0.83 -13.03 25.22
N LEU A 6 0.76 -13.27 26.53
CA LEU A 6 -0.25 -12.71 27.45
C LEU A 6 0.35 -11.87 28.60
N ARG A 7 1.66 -11.62 28.61
CA ARG A 7 2.36 -10.91 29.71
C ARG A 7 3.30 -9.83 29.18
N TYR A 8 3.72 -8.94 30.08
CA TYR A 8 4.73 -7.91 29.85
C TYR A 8 5.99 -8.47 29.17
N THR A 9 6.50 -7.79 28.14
CA THR A 9 7.71 -8.24 27.43
C THR A 9 8.98 -7.86 28.21
N PRO A 10 9.75 -8.83 28.75
CA PRO A 10 10.97 -8.55 29.51
C PRO A 10 12.06 -7.92 28.62
N ALA A 11 12.92 -7.11 29.25
CA ALA A 11 13.98 -6.36 28.55
C ALA A 11 14.96 -7.26 27.78
N SER A 12 15.16 -8.51 28.20
CA SER A 12 16.06 -9.49 27.58
C SER A 12 15.62 -9.98 26.18
N PHE A 13 14.35 -9.78 25.80
CA PHE A 13 13.83 -10.14 24.47
C PHE A 13 13.78 -8.97 23.48
N ARG A 14 14.18 -7.75 23.89
CA ARG A 14 14.23 -6.56 23.02
C ARG A 14 15.51 -6.53 22.19
N LYS A 15 15.63 -7.44 21.22
CA LYS A 15 16.84 -7.59 20.39
C LYS A 15 16.84 -6.73 19.12
N CYS A 16 15.72 -6.10 18.78
CA CYS A 16 15.61 -5.27 17.58
C CYS A 16 16.25 -3.89 17.82
N SER A 17 17.30 -3.58 17.06
CA SER A 17 17.88 -2.23 17.02
C SER A 17 16.85 -1.19 16.54
N PRO A 18 16.88 0.06 17.03
CA PRO A 18 16.04 1.15 16.50
C PRO A 18 16.11 1.27 14.98
N TRP A 19 17.27 0.99 14.39
CA TRP A 19 17.46 0.98 12.94
C TRP A 19 16.66 -0.11 12.24
N MET A 20 16.58 -1.31 12.83
CA MET A 20 15.77 -2.41 12.29
C MET A 20 14.27 -2.12 12.38
N VAL A 21 13.85 -1.44 13.45
CA VAL A 21 12.46 -0.96 13.61
C VAL A 21 12.13 0.07 12.53
N PHE A 22 13.02 1.04 12.29
CA PHE A 22 12.86 2.03 11.23
C PHE A 22 12.78 1.39 9.83
N LEU A 23 13.69 0.46 9.51
CA LEU A 23 13.66 -0.29 8.26
C LEU A 23 12.37 -1.10 8.11
N SER A 24 11.85 -1.67 9.19
CA SER A 24 10.57 -2.39 9.18
C SER A 24 9.38 -1.47 8.87
N CYS A 25 9.38 -0.24 9.40
CA CYS A 25 8.36 0.76 9.07
C CYS A 25 8.41 1.16 7.60
N LEU A 26 9.61 1.28 7.03
CA LEU A 26 9.79 1.56 5.61
C LEU A 26 9.20 0.45 4.71
N VAL A 27 9.10 -0.81 5.19
CA VAL A 27 8.50 -1.93 4.43
C VAL A 27 7.07 -1.58 4.05
N GLY A 28 6.29 -1.11 5.04
CA GLY A 28 4.89 -0.76 4.85
C GLY A 28 4.69 0.38 3.87
N ILE A 29 5.62 1.33 3.81
CA ILE A 29 5.58 2.47 2.86
C ILE A 29 5.99 2.03 1.45
N SER A 30 6.85 1.01 1.32
CA SER A 30 7.30 0.49 0.03
C SER A 30 6.37 -0.54 -0.62
N ALA A 31 5.19 -0.79 -0.04
CA ALA A 31 4.19 -1.71 -0.58
C ALA A 31 3.72 -1.29 -1.99
N MET A 32 3.87 -2.15 -3.00
CA MET A 32 3.45 -1.87 -4.38
C MET A 32 1.94 -1.63 -4.48
N ALA A 33 1.16 -2.29 -3.61
CA ALA A 33 -0.26 -2.07 -3.40
C ALA A 33 -0.58 -0.60 -3.14
N GLY A 34 0.21 0.04 -2.27
CA GLY A 34 0.06 1.45 -1.92
C GLY A 34 0.22 2.33 -3.16
N TYR A 35 1.30 2.18 -3.90
CA TYR A 35 1.56 2.96 -5.12
C TYR A 35 0.47 2.80 -6.18
N ALA A 36 -0.06 1.58 -6.37
CA ALA A 36 -1.13 1.34 -7.33
C ALA A 36 -2.44 2.04 -6.92
N LEU A 37 -2.80 1.97 -5.64
CA LEU A 37 -3.98 2.64 -5.10
C LEU A 37 -3.84 4.16 -5.13
N ASP A 38 -2.68 4.69 -4.74
CA ASP A 38 -2.40 6.12 -4.74
C ASP A 38 -2.41 6.69 -6.16
N ALA A 39 -1.84 5.98 -7.13
CA ALA A 39 -1.89 6.37 -8.54
C ALA A 39 -3.32 6.38 -9.08
N ALA A 40 -4.13 5.37 -8.74
CA ALA A 40 -5.54 5.34 -9.12
C ALA A 40 -6.32 6.51 -8.51
N PHE A 41 -6.03 6.86 -7.25
CA PHE A 41 -6.64 7.99 -6.55
C PHE A 41 -6.30 9.32 -7.21
N VAL A 42 -5.01 9.56 -7.51
CA VAL A 42 -4.55 10.76 -8.24
C VAL A 42 -5.18 10.84 -9.63
N ASN A 43 -5.31 9.72 -10.34
CA ASN A 43 -5.95 9.68 -11.65
C ASN A 43 -7.44 10.00 -11.60
N ALA A 44 -8.14 9.59 -10.54
CA ALA A 44 -9.58 9.82 -10.38
C ALA A 44 -9.91 11.26 -9.95
N PHE A 45 -9.16 11.83 -9.00
CA PHE A 45 -9.49 13.13 -8.38
C PHE A 45 -8.65 14.29 -8.89
N GLY A 46 -7.52 14.01 -9.56
CA GLY A 46 -6.53 15.00 -9.95
C GLY A 46 -5.44 15.19 -8.88
N PHE A 47 -4.29 15.71 -9.30
CA PHE A 47 -3.10 15.80 -8.42
C PHE A 47 -3.29 16.75 -7.24
N ALA A 48 -3.82 17.95 -7.46
CA ALA A 48 -3.90 18.97 -6.41
C ALA A 48 -4.86 18.58 -5.27
N SER A 49 -6.03 18.03 -5.62
CA SER A 49 -7.03 17.53 -4.67
C SER A 49 -6.52 16.29 -3.94
N ALA A 50 -5.89 15.34 -4.65
CA ALA A 50 -5.29 14.16 -4.04
C ALA A 50 -4.20 14.52 -3.02
N LEU A 51 -3.33 15.48 -3.36
CA LEU A 51 -2.27 15.94 -2.47
C LEU A 51 -2.82 16.52 -1.17
N ILE A 52 -3.83 17.40 -1.25
CA ILE A 52 -4.49 17.96 -0.07
C ILE A 52 -5.15 16.84 0.76
N GLY A 53 -5.81 15.89 0.10
CA GLY A 53 -6.41 14.72 0.75
C GLY A 53 -5.39 13.91 1.54
N PHE A 54 -4.24 13.59 0.94
CA PHE A 54 -3.16 12.86 1.61
C PHE A 54 -2.55 13.65 2.78
N LEU A 55 -2.37 14.96 2.64
CA LEU A 55 -1.87 15.81 3.73
C LEU A 55 -2.84 15.85 4.91
N VAL A 56 -4.14 15.98 4.64
CA VAL A 56 -5.17 15.91 5.69
C VAL A 56 -5.17 14.52 6.34
N ALA A 57 -5.14 13.44 5.55
CA ALA A 57 -5.09 12.09 6.10
C ALA A 57 -3.86 11.88 7.00
N ALA A 58 -2.68 12.36 6.58
CA ALA A 58 -1.45 12.32 7.36
C ALA A 58 -1.57 13.13 8.66
N ALA A 59 -2.12 14.36 8.59
CA ALA A 59 -2.31 15.23 9.75
C ALA A 59 -3.21 14.59 10.82
N VAL A 60 -4.22 13.81 10.42
CA VAL A 60 -5.13 13.15 11.37
C VAL A 60 -4.58 11.80 11.86
N THR A 61 -3.89 11.04 11.01
CA THR A 61 -3.38 9.70 11.35
C THR A 61 -2.08 9.71 12.13
N LEU A 62 -1.12 10.58 11.80
CA LEU A 62 0.18 10.63 12.46
C LEU A 62 0.10 10.87 13.97
N PRO A 63 -0.67 11.87 14.48
CA PRO A 63 -0.78 12.10 15.92
C PRO A 63 -1.37 10.89 16.66
N ARG A 64 -2.36 10.20 16.06
CA ARG A 64 -2.97 9.01 16.64
C ARG A 64 -1.96 7.87 16.78
N THR A 65 -1.20 7.61 15.72
CA THR A 65 -0.15 6.58 15.75
C THR A 65 0.94 6.92 16.76
N LEU A 66 1.32 8.20 16.89
CA LEU A 66 2.26 8.68 17.91
C LEU A 66 1.75 8.44 19.33
N VAL A 67 0.50 8.80 19.62
CA VAL A 67 -0.11 8.60 20.95
C VAL A 67 -0.15 7.11 21.30
N ILE A 68 -0.54 6.25 20.36
CA ILE A 68 -0.61 4.80 20.56
C ILE A 68 0.81 4.23 20.80
N ALA A 69 1.79 4.61 19.98
CA ALA A 69 3.18 4.18 20.12
C ALA A 69 3.77 4.60 21.48
N PHE A 70 3.47 5.83 21.93
CA PHE A 70 3.89 6.30 23.24
C PHE A 70 3.25 5.50 24.38
N ALA A 71 1.95 5.18 24.27
CA ALA A 71 1.25 4.38 25.28
C ALA A 71 1.82 2.95 25.38
N ILE A 72 2.09 2.31 24.24
CA ILE A 72 2.68 0.96 24.15
C ILE A 72 4.11 0.96 24.72
N THR A 73 4.93 1.95 24.38
CA THR A 73 6.33 2.01 24.85
C THR A 73 6.46 2.30 26.34
N ARG A 74 5.55 3.08 26.95
CA ARG A 74 5.55 3.33 28.40
C ARG A 74 5.06 2.14 29.22
N ARG A 75 4.07 1.40 28.71
CA ARG A 75 3.44 0.28 29.42
C ARG A 75 4.06 -1.07 29.05
N HIS A 76 4.85 -1.14 27.98
CA HIS A 76 5.50 -2.33 27.44
C HIS A 76 4.53 -3.53 27.27
N VAL A 77 3.33 -3.22 26.79
CA VAL A 77 2.26 -4.18 26.54
C VAL A 77 1.91 -4.21 25.06
N ASP A 78 1.50 -5.38 24.58
CA ASP A 78 0.99 -5.54 23.21
C ASP A 78 -0.34 -4.78 23.00
N ILE A 79 -0.66 -4.47 21.75
CA ILE A 79 -1.89 -3.76 21.37
C ILE A 79 -3.17 -4.51 21.78
N GLY A 80 -3.13 -5.85 21.80
CA GLY A 80 -4.22 -6.69 22.31
C GLY A 80 -4.43 -6.57 23.82
N LEU A 81 -3.37 -6.27 24.58
CA LEU A 81 -3.48 -5.98 26.02
C LEU A 81 -3.93 -4.55 26.27
N LEU A 82 -3.55 -3.60 25.40
CA LEU A 82 -4.01 -2.22 25.46
C LEU A 82 -5.54 -2.14 25.34
N THR A 83 -6.11 -2.90 24.40
CA THR A 83 -7.56 -2.97 24.17
C THR A 83 -8.31 -3.71 25.28
N ARG A 84 -7.68 -4.68 25.94
CA ARG A 84 -8.19 -5.27 27.20
C ARG A 84 -8.24 -4.24 28.32
N GLY A 85 -7.15 -3.49 28.50
CA GLY A 85 -7.01 -2.47 29.54
C GLY A 85 -7.86 -1.21 29.33
N SER A 86 -8.42 -1.01 28.14
CA SER A 86 -9.31 0.12 27.82
C SER A 86 -10.80 -0.18 28.01
N GLY A 87 -11.16 -1.33 28.60
CA GLY A 87 -12.53 -1.68 28.97
C GLY A 87 -13.26 -2.61 27.99
N PHE A 88 -12.65 -2.98 26.86
CA PHE A 88 -13.25 -3.91 25.89
C PHE A 88 -13.03 -5.40 26.21
N GLY A 89 -12.25 -5.71 27.26
CA GLY A 89 -12.00 -7.07 27.71
C GLY A 89 -11.42 -8.00 26.63
N TYR A 90 -11.67 -9.30 26.76
CA TYR A 90 -11.15 -10.30 25.81
C TYR A 90 -11.74 -10.15 24.41
N LEU A 91 -13.01 -9.76 24.27
CA LEU A 91 -13.66 -9.55 22.98
C LEU A 91 -12.99 -8.44 22.17
N GLY A 92 -12.62 -7.32 22.81
CA GLY A 92 -11.91 -6.23 22.14
C GLY A 92 -10.54 -6.65 21.61
N SER A 93 -9.80 -7.47 22.37
CA SER A 93 -8.50 -7.98 21.92
C SER A 93 -8.61 -8.93 20.73
N THR A 94 -9.61 -9.79 20.72
CA THR A 94 -9.83 -10.75 19.63
C THR A 94 -10.31 -10.06 18.36
N LEU A 95 -11.20 -9.07 18.48
CA LEU A 95 -11.65 -8.30 17.33
C LEU A 95 -10.49 -7.51 16.72
N THR A 96 -9.67 -6.87 17.56
CA THR A 96 -8.52 -6.08 17.09
C THR A 96 -7.48 -6.97 16.40
N SER A 97 -7.17 -8.13 16.97
CA SER A 97 -6.24 -9.07 16.34
C SER A 97 -6.80 -9.67 15.05
N LEU A 98 -8.11 -9.92 14.97
CA LEU A 98 -8.77 -10.37 13.74
C LEU A 98 -8.68 -9.30 12.65
N VAL A 99 -9.01 -8.04 12.96
CA VAL A 99 -8.87 -6.93 12.01
C VAL A 99 -7.42 -6.81 11.51
N TYR A 100 -6.45 -6.93 12.42
CA TYR A 100 -5.03 -6.89 12.05
C TYR A 100 -4.62 -8.06 11.15
N ALA A 101 -5.04 -9.28 11.48
CA ALA A 101 -4.77 -10.47 10.69
C ALA A 101 -5.42 -10.38 9.29
N THR A 102 -6.68 -9.97 9.21
CA THR A 102 -7.40 -9.78 7.94
C THR A 102 -6.74 -8.72 7.08
N TYR A 103 -6.34 -7.58 7.67
CA TYR A 103 -5.59 -6.54 6.95
C TYR A 103 -4.32 -7.10 6.32
N MET A 104 -3.53 -7.87 7.07
CA MET A 104 -2.30 -8.48 6.55
C MET A 104 -2.57 -9.48 5.42
N LEU A 105 -3.64 -10.27 5.51
CA LEU A 105 -4.04 -11.20 4.46
C LEU A 105 -4.49 -10.50 3.18
N ILE A 106 -5.27 -9.41 3.30
CA ILE A 106 -5.71 -8.61 2.14
C ILE A 106 -4.50 -8.01 1.43
N PHE A 107 -3.56 -7.42 2.16
CA PHE A 107 -2.34 -6.86 1.58
C PHE A 107 -1.46 -7.92 0.94
N LEU A 108 -1.28 -9.08 1.59
CA LEU A 108 -0.56 -10.20 1.00
C LEU A 108 -1.18 -10.65 -0.32
N ALA A 109 -2.50 -10.75 -0.39
CA ALA A 109 -3.21 -11.13 -1.60
C ALA A 109 -3.09 -10.07 -2.71
N TYR A 110 -3.18 -8.79 -2.36
CA TYR A 110 -3.10 -7.68 -3.31
C TYR A 110 -1.68 -7.50 -3.88
N GLU A 111 -0.67 -7.55 -3.02
CA GLU A 111 0.75 -7.56 -3.40
C GLU A 111 1.07 -8.75 -4.30
N GLY A 112 0.63 -9.95 -3.90
CA GLY A 112 0.79 -11.16 -4.69
C GLY A 112 0.13 -11.05 -6.07
N ALA A 113 -1.02 -10.38 -6.17
CA ALA A 113 -1.69 -10.16 -7.45
C ALA A 113 -0.94 -9.22 -8.39
N ILE A 114 -0.44 -8.10 -7.86
CA ILE A 114 0.38 -7.15 -8.65
C ILE A 114 1.68 -7.83 -9.10
N MET A 115 2.34 -8.57 -8.21
CA MET A 115 3.57 -9.29 -8.54
C MET A 115 3.32 -10.38 -9.59
N ALA A 116 2.20 -11.11 -9.51
CA ALA A 116 1.86 -12.12 -10.51
C ALA A 116 1.66 -11.49 -11.89
N GLN A 117 0.97 -10.34 -11.96
CA GLN A 117 0.82 -9.57 -13.20
C GLN A 117 2.17 -9.09 -13.73
N ALA A 118 3.08 -8.64 -12.86
CA ALA A 118 4.43 -8.23 -13.25
C ALA A 118 5.25 -9.41 -13.80
N VAL A 119 5.15 -10.60 -13.19
CA VAL A 119 5.80 -11.83 -13.67
C VAL A 119 5.24 -12.23 -15.04
N THR A 120 3.92 -12.22 -15.22
CA THR A 120 3.29 -12.47 -16.52
C THR A 120 3.80 -11.49 -17.57
N ALA A 121 3.91 -10.20 -17.25
CA ALA A 121 4.40 -9.17 -18.17
C ALA A 121 5.88 -9.37 -18.55
N LEU A 122 6.71 -9.87 -17.63
CA LEU A 122 8.14 -10.08 -17.86
C LEU A 122 8.47 -11.38 -18.59
N THR A 123 7.74 -12.46 -18.28
CA THR A 123 8.04 -13.83 -18.74
C THR A 123 7.11 -14.33 -19.84
N GLY A 124 5.97 -13.67 -20.05
CA GLY A 124 4.91 -14.13 -20.95
C GLY A 124 4.14 -15.36 -20.44
N LEU A 125 4.41 -15.83 -19.22
CA LEU A 125 3.73 -16.98 -18.63
C LEU A 125 2.25 -16.68 -18.38
N GLY A 126 1.40 -17.70 -18.53
CA GLY A 126 -0.04 -17.58 -18.25
C GLY A 126 -0.30 -17.15 -16.80
N LEU A 127 -1.26 -16.23 -16.63
CA LEU A 127 -1.57 -15.58 -15.35
C LEU A 127 -1.78 -16.55 -14.18
N ARG A 128 -2.43 -17.70 -14.45
CA ARG A 128 -2.69 -18.74 -13.45
C ARG A 128 -1.41 -19.31 -12.86
N LEU A 129 -0.39 -19.54 -13.70
CA LEU A 129 0.89 -20.09 -13.26
C LEU A 129 1.68 -19.03 -12.46
N SER A 130 1.63 -17.77 -12.89
CA SER A 130 2.28 -16.66 -12.19
C SER A 130 1.72 -16.49 -10.77
N TYR A 131 0.42 -16.67 -10.54
CA TYR A 131 -0.15 -16.67 -9.18
C TYR A 131 0.42 -17.78 -8.29
N VAL A 132 0.54 -19.00 -8.80
CA VAL A 132 1.09 -20.13 -8.04
C VAL A 132 2.55 -19.87 -7.68
N VAL A 133 3.36 -19.44 -8.64
CA VAL A 133 4.79 -19.15 -8.44
C VAL A 133 4.99 -18.04 -7.40
N VAL A 134 4.26 -16.92 -7.55
CA VAL A 134 4.38 -15.80 -6.60
C VAL A 134 3.94 -16.20 -5.20
N SER A 135 2.82 -16.93 -5.07
CA SER A 135 2.33 -17.39 -3.76
C SER A 135 3.31 -18.36 -3.10
N ALA A 136 3.90 -19.28 -3.87
CA ALA A 136 4.88 -20.24 -3.39
C ALA A 136 6.17 -19.57 -2.87
N VAL A 137 6.53 -18.39 -3.38
CA VAL A 137 7.67 -17.60 -2.89
C VAL A 137 7.29 -16.69 -1.72
N MET A 138 6.11 -16.07 -1.76
CA MET A 138 5.66 -15.11 -0.74
C MET A 138 5.34 -15.76 0.61
N ILE A 139 4.72 -16.94 0.63
CA ILE A 139 4.39 -17.65 1.86
C ILE A 139 5.64 -17.93 2.71
N PRO A 140 6.70 -18.60 2.21
CA PRO A 140 7.89 -18.83 3.02
C PRO A 140 8.59 -17.51 3.38
N LEU A 141 8.65 -16.55 2.47
CA LEU A 141 9.28 -15.25 2.71
C LEU A 141 8.67 -14.51 3.92
N THR A 142 7.34 -14.53 4.04
CA THR A 142 6.63 -13.88 5.15
C THR A 142 6.75 -14.66 6.47
N LEU A 143 6.98 -15.98 6.42
CA LEU A 143 7.21 -16.82 7.61
C LEU A 143 8.60 -16.63 8.24
N TYR A 144 9.61 -16.20 7.47
CA TYR A 144 10.97 -15.94 8.00
C TYR A 144 11.08 -14.71 8.93
N GLY A 145 9.97 -13.98 9.13
CA GLY A 145 9.85 -12.96 10.18
C GLY A 145 10.61 -11.65 9.94
N MET A 146 10.56 -10.76 10.93
CA MET A 146 11.02 -9.36 10.82
C MET A 146 12.53 -9.20 10.55
N THR A 147 13.36 -10.10 11.09
CA THR A 147 14.83 -10.00 10.95
C THR A 147 15.29 -10.28 9.52
N PHE A 148 14.70 -11.27 8.87
CA PHE A 148 15.01 -11.59 7.46
C PHE A 148 14.47 -10.50 6.54
N GLY A 149 13.21 -10.09 6.75
CA GLY A 149 12.58 -9.02 5.97
C GLY A 149 13.36 -7.70 6.02
N SER A 150 13.79 -7.27 7.22
CA SER A 150 14.55 -6.02 7.37
C SER A 150 15.90 -6.02 6.65
N LYS A 151 16.62 -7.17 6.65
CA LYS A 151 17.90 -7.31 5.96
C LYS A 151 17.72 -7.36 4.44
N PHE A 152 16.75 -8.15 3.98
CA PHE A 152 16.40 -8.22 2.55
C PHE A 152 16.05 -6.83 2.03
N GLN A 153 15.23 -6.11 2.78
CA GLN A 153 14.80 -4.77 2.41
C GLN A 153 15.93 -3.74 2.40
N ALA A 154 16.85 -3.77 3.36
CA ALA A 154 17.99 -2.87 3.36
C ALA A 154 18.79 -2.97 2.04
N TRP A 155 18.82 -4.15 1.43
CA TRP A 155 19.46 -4.38 0.14
C TRP A 155 18.57 -4.03 -1.07
N THR A 156 17.25 -4.24 -0.98
CA THR A 156 16.32 -3.91 -2.07
C THR A 156 16.09 -2.39 -2.22
N TRP A 157 16.22 -1.61 -1.14
CA TRP A 157 15.97 -0.16 -1.17
C TRP A 157 16.83 0.61 -2.19
N PRO A 158 18.16 0.44 -2.24
CA PRO A 158 19.00 1.07 -3.25
C PRO A 158 18.59 0.72 -4.69
N LEU A 159 18.29 -0.56 -4.93
CA LEU A 159 17.83 -1.04 -6.23
C LEU A 159 16.49 -0.38 -6.62
N TRP A 160 15.56 -0.30 -5.67
CA TRP A 160 14.24 0.28 -5.87
C TRP A 160 14.30 1.77 -6.21
N ILE A 161 15.11 2.55 -5.50
CA ILE A 161 15.33 3.98 -5.79
C ILE A 161 15.93 4.16 -7.19
N ALA A 162 16.91 3.34 -7.56
CA ALA A 162 17.52 3.39 -8.89
C ALA A 162 16.50 3.12 -10.00
N LEU A 163 15.63 2.12 -9.81
CA LEU A 163 14.56 1.77 -10.77
C LEU A 163 13.50 2.88 -10.89
N ILE A 164 13.10 3.52 -9.80
CA ILE A 164 12.18 4.67 -9.85
C ILE A 164 12.82 5.86 -10.55
N GLY A 165 14.08 6.17 -10.23
CA GLY A 165 14.82 7.23 -10.90
C GLY A 165 14.88 7.01 -12.41
N LEU A 166 15.13 5.76 -12.84
CA LEU A 166 15.10 5.37 -14.24
C LEU A 166 13.70 5.51 -14.86
N ALA A 167 12.65 5.07 -14.17
CA ALA A 167 11.28 5.18 -14.66
C ALA A 167 10.85 6.64 -14.86
N ILE A 168 11.15 7.52 -13.90
CA ILE A 168 10.89 8.95 -14.00
C ILE A 168 11.71 9.57 -15.14
N GLY A 169 13.01 9.24 -15.24
CA GLY A 169 13.88 9.74 -16.30
C GLY A 169 13.40 9.36 -17.70
N THR A 170 12.97 8.11 -17.91
CA THR A 170 12.42 7.69 -19.21
C THR A 170 11.06 8.33 -19.49
N ALA A 171 10.22 8.55 -18.47
CA ALA A 171 8.93 9.23 -18.63
C ALA A 171 9.10 10.70 -19.03
N THR A 172 10.04 11.42 -18.41
CA THR A 172 10.32 12.82 -18.75
C THR A 172 10.92 12.95 -20.15
N VAL A 173 11.83 12.05 -20.54
CA VAL A 173 12.40 12.01 -21.91
C VAL A 173 11.33 11.69 -22.96
N ARG A 174 10.42 10.74 -22.68
CA ARG A 174 9.28 10.44 -23.58
C ARG A 174 8.37 11.66 -23.76
N ARG A 175 8.10 12.40 -22.69
CA ARG A 175 7.31 13.64 -22.72
C ARG A 175 8.01 14.75 -23.49
N ALA A 176 9.33 14.89 -23.34
CA ALA A 176 10.13 15.85 -24.10
C ALA A 176 10.16 15.52 -25.62
N ARG A 177 10.12 14.23 -25.99
CA ARG A 177 10.09 13.78 -27.39
C ARG A 177 8.72 13.87 -28.06
N SER A 178 7.63 14.04 -27.31
CA SER A 178 6.28 14.18 -27.87
C SER A 178 5.63 15.52 -27.46
N PRO A 179 6.18 16.68 -27.90
CA PRO A 179 5.50 17.94 -27.70
C PRO A 179 4.31 18.03 -28.68
N LEU A 180 3.11 18.14 -28.12
CA LEU A 180 1.86 18.62 -28.74
C LEU A 180 1.07 17.62 -29.62
N ARG A 181 0.27 16.77 -28.97
CA ARG A 181 -1.13 16.64 -29.39
C ARG A 181 -1.97 17.49 -28.45
N ARG A 182 -2.15 18.77 -28.80
CA ARG A 182 -3.15 19.62 -28.13
C ARG A 182 -4.49 18.87 -28.19
N PRO A 183 -5.28 18.81 -27.10
CA PRO A 183 -6.71 18.61 -27.29
C PRO A 183 -7.15 19.71 -28.27
N GLY A 184 -7.62 19.32 -29.46
CA GLY A 184 -8.20 20.27 -30.40
C GLY A 184 -9.29 21.07 -29.68
N PRO A 185 -9.50 22.35 -30.03
CA PRO A 185 -10.51 23.17 -29.38
C PRO A 185 -11.83 22.38 -29.35
N ALA A 186 -12.42 22.27 -28.15
CA ALA A 186 -13.75 21.72 -27.99
C ALA A 186 -14.65 22.45 -28.99
N LEU A 187 -15.15 21.71 -29.99
CA LEU A 187 -16.11 22.22 -30.95
C LEU A 187 -17.22 22.94 -30.15
N PRO A 188 -17.61 24.16 -30.52
CA PRO A 188 -18.77 24.78 -29.90
C PRO A 188 -19.94 23.82 -30.11
N ARG A 189 -20.63 23.45 -29.03
CA ARG A 189 -21.94 22.83 -29.11
C ARG A 189 -22.89 23.86 -29.73
N GLY A 190 -22.86 23.95 -31.06
CA GLY A 190 -23.79 24.72 -31.87
C GLY A 190 -25.16 24.11 -31.76
N GLY A 191 -26.13 24.92 -31.34
CA GLY A 191 -27.54 24.57 -31.29
C GLY A 191 -28.05 24.07 -32.64
N GLY A 192 -28.85 23.01 -32.60
CA GLY A 192 -29.50 22.42 -33.76
C GLY A 192 -30.86 21.90 -33.36
N HIS A 193 -31.81 22.82 -33.16
CA HIS A 193 -33.23 22.55 -33.18
C HIS A 193 -33.57 21.84 -34.51
N ARG A 194 -33.71 20.51 -34.50
CA ARG A 194 -34.34 19.78 -35.61
C ARG A 194 -35.85 19.86 -35.45
N ARG A 195 -36.43 20.93 -36.01
CA ARG A 195 -37.85 20.98 -36.38
C ARG A 195 -38.08 20.09 -37.61
N LEU A 196 -39.06 19.21 -37.46
CA LEU A 196 -40.15 18.90 -38.41
C LEU A 196 -39.82 18.75 -39.90
N GLY A 197 -39.99 17.54 -40.41
CA GLY A 197 -40.02 17.22 -41.83
C GLY A 197 -40.39 15.77 -42.09
N GLY A 198 -41.52 15.31 -41.52
CA GLY A 198 -42.11 14.00 -41.81
C GLY A 198 -43.44 14.18 -42.51
N LEU A 199 -43.42 14.35 -43.83
CA LEU A 199 -44.60 14.31 -44.69
C LEU A 199 -44.37 13.28 -45.81
N LYS A 200 -45.41 12.45 -45.98
CA LYS A 200 -45.77 11.54 -47.08
C LYS A 200 -45.19 10.12 -47.10
N GLY A 201 -46.11 9.17 -46.96
CA GLY A 201 -46.33 8.15 -48.00
C GLY A 201 -46.77 6.77 -47.53
N SER A 202 -48.06 6.57 -47.21
CA SER A 202 -48.96 5.57 -47.82
C SER A 202 -50.28 5.50 -47.06
#